data_AF-A0A4Q1F4V9-F1
#
_entry.id   AF-A0A4Q1F4V9-F1
#
_cell.length_a   1.000
_cell.length_b   1.000
_cell.length_c   1.000
_cell.angle_alpha   90.00
_cell.angle_beta   90.00
_cell.angle_gamma   90.00
#
_symmetry.space_group_name_H-M   'P 1'
#
loop_
_entity.id
_entity.type
_entity.pdbx_description
1 polymer ?
#
loop_
_entity_poly.entity_id
_entity_poly.type
_entity_poly.pdbx_seq_one_letter_code
_entity_poly.pdbx_strand_id
1 'polypeptide(L)'
;MITVKLLKVEETKNIALLHQRAFNNFFLTSLGIKFLKKFYASIIKSEKGVALGAYDGNNELVGFAIGATEKKGFYKNILKNNFISLSLAASASLLGKPNNISRIIKAFLTTETSNNEYLNYATLLSICVNPEKKGQKNR
;
A
#
# COMPACT_ATOMS: atom_id res chain seq x y z
N MET A 1 -3.27 -24.99 2.30
CA MET A 1 -3.94 -24.22 3.38
C MET A 1 -3.41 -22.80 3.35
N ILE A 2 -4.28 -21.79 3.48
CA ILE A 2 -3.86 -20.39 3.61
C ILE A 2 -3.93 -19.98 5.07
N THR A 3 -2.90 -19.29 5.55
CA THR A 3 -2.89 -18.69 6.90
C THR A 3 -2.85 -17.17 6.80
N VAL A 4 -3.54 -16.48 7.71
CA VAL A 4 -3.56 -15.01 7.77
C VAL A 4 -2.87 -14.54 9.04
N LYS A 5 -1.92 -13.61 8.91
CA LYS A 5 -1.12 -13.09 10.03
C LYS A 5 -0.89 -11.59 9.87
N LEU A 6 -0.55 -10.91 10.96
CA LEU A 6 -0.08 -9.52 10.92
C LEU A 6 1.25 -9.44 10.15
N LEU A 7 1.33 -8.48 9.24
CA LEU A 7 2.55 -8.19 8.49
C LEU A 7 3.52 -7.36 9.34
N LYS A 8 4.82 -7.67 9.21
CA LYS A 8 5.88 -6.92 9.87
C LYS A 8 6.66 -6.04 8.89
N VAL A 9 7.41 -5.07 9.43
CA VAL A 9 8.18 -4.11 8.62
C VAL A 9 9.23 -4.81 7.75
N GLU A 10 9.78 -5.93 8.20
CA GLU A 10 10.79 -6.71 7.50
C GLU A 10 10.22 -7.32 6.21
N GLU A 11 8.92 -7.56 6.16
CA GLU A 11 8.21 -8.20 5.03
C GLU A 11 7.80 -7.20 3.95
N THR A 12 8.04 -5.89 4.15
CA THR A 12 7.66 -4.82 3.22
C THR A 12 8.24 -4.98 1.82
N LYS A 13 9.39 -5.65 1.68
CA LYS A 13 9.94 -6.03 0.36
C LYS A 13 8.99 -6.96 -0.39
N ASN A 14 8.46 -7.98 0.28
CA ASN A 14 7.55 -8.97 -0.31
C ASN A 14 6.20 -8.34 -0.64
N ILE A 15 5.68 -7.48 0.24
CA ILE A 15 4.46 -6.69 -0.02
C ILE A 15 4.64 -5.84 -1.29
N ALA A 16 5.76 -5.12 -1.40
CA ALA A 16 6.03 -4.24 -2.54
C ALA A 16 6.17 -5.01 -3.86
N LEU A 17 6.84 -6.17 -3.85
CA LEU A 17 6.94 -7.05 -5.03
C LEU A 17 5.59 -7.63 -5.44
N LEU A 18 4.76 -8.01 -4.47
CA LEU A 18 3.41 -8.52 -4.74
C LEU A 18 2.49 -7.41 -5.27
N HIS A 19 2.56 -6.20 -4.71
CA HIS A 19 1.86 -5.02 -5.22
C HIS A 19 2.22 -4.74 -6.68
N GLN A 20 3.51 -4.70 -7.03
CA GLN A 20 3.96 -4.42 -8.39
C GLN A 20 3.44 -5.45 -9.40
N ARG A 21 3.43 -6.73 -9.02
CA ARG A 21 2.89 -7.81 -9.85
C ARG A 21 1.37 -7.69 -10.04
N ALA A 22 0.63 -7.39 -8.98
CA ALA A 22 -0.83 -7.32 -9.03
C ALA A 22 -1.37 -6.01 -9.63
N PHE A 23 -0.62 -4.91 -9.52
CA PHE A 23 -1.03 -3.56 -9.88
C PHE A 23 -0.04 -2.89 -10.84
N ASN A 24 0.42 -3.62 -11.87
CA ASN A 24 1.47 -3.18 -12.80
C ASN A 24 1.24 -1.78 -13.43
N ASN A 25 -0.02 -1.37 -13.62
CA ASN A 25 -0.40 -0.10 -14.24
C ASN A 25 -0.90 0.96 -13.24
N PHE A 26 -0.74 0.71 -11.93
CA PHE A 26 -1.20 1.63 -10.89
C PHE A 26 -0.17 2.70 -10.56
N PHE A 27 -0.63 3.87 -10.08
CA PHE A 27 0.22 5.00 -9.79
C PHE A 27 1.35 4.69 -8.81
N LEU A 28 1.02 4.10 -7.66
CA LEU A 28 2.01 3.81 -6.63
C LEU A 28 3.09 2.84 -7.15
N THR A 29 2.72 1.93 -8.05
CA THR A 29 3.66 1.06 -8.75
C THR A 29 4.65 1.84 -9.62
N SER A 30 4.20 2.91 -10.28
CA SER A 30 5.07 3.76 -11.11
C SER A 30 6.14 4.50 -10.30
N LEU A 31 5.97 4.65 -8.98
CA LEU A 31 6.96 5.26 -8.08
C LEU A 31 8.09 4.28 -7.71
N GLY A 32 7.96 3.00 -8.06
CA GLY A 32 9.01 2.00 -7.96
C GLY A 32 9.08 1.26 -6.63
N ILE A 33 9.83 0.16 -6.62
CA ILE A 33 9.90 -0.78 -5.49
C ILE A 33 10.42 -0.15 -4.19
N LYS A 34 11.38 0.78 -4.30
CA LYS A 34 11.95 1.50 -3.14
C LYS A 34 10.88 2.36 -2.46
N PHE A 35 10.07 3.06 -3.25
CA PHE A 35 8.95 3.86 -2.75
C PHE A 35 7.92 2.97 -2.07
N LEU A 36 7.46 1.91 -2.75
CA LEU A 36 6.45 0.99 -2.21
C LEU A 36 6.89 0.37 -0.87
N LYS A 37 8.16 -0.07 -0.78
CA LYS A 37 8.72 -0.60 0.47
C LYS A 37 8.63 0.41 1.61
N LYS A 38 9.02 1.67 1.37
CA LYS A 38 8.95 2.73 2.38
C LYS A 38 7.51 3.08 2.74
N PHE A 39 6.64 3.20 1.74
CA PHE A 39 5.23 3.49 1.92
C PHE A 39 4.52 2.45 2.79
N TYR A 40 4.69 1.16 2.50
CA TYR A 40 4.11 0.09 3.32
C TYR A 40 4.73 0.02 4.71
N ALA A 41 6.04 0.25 4.85
CA ALA A 41 6.67 0.36 6.16
C ALA A 41 6.07 1.49 7.00
N SER A 42 5.77 2.64 6.41
CA SER A 42 5.13 3.77 7.10
C SER A 42 3.73 3.41 7.61
N ILE A 43 2.96 2.63 6.85
CA ILE A 43 1.62 2.17 7.28
C ILE A 43 1.74 1.19 8.44
N ILE A 44 2.61 0.17 8.34
CA ILE A 44 2.80 -0.83 9.40
C ILE A 44 3.28 -0.19 10.72
N LYS A 45 4.09 0.87 10.63
CA LYS A 45 4.56 1.60 11.82
C LYS A 45 3.54 2.57 12.41
N SER A 46 2.45 2.85 11.70
CA SER A 46 1.42 3.76 12.19
C SER A 46 0.53 3.03 13.19
N GLU A 47 0.25 3.65 14.32
CA GLU A 47 -0.72 3.14 15.32
C GLU A 47 -2.12 2.93 14.75
N LYS A 48 -2.47 3.69 13.70
CA LYS A 48 -3.74 3.59 13.00
C LYS A 48 -3.69 2.63 11.80
N GLY A 49 -2.52 2.11 11.46
CA GLY A 49 -2.33 1.22 10.32
C GLY A 49 -2.72 -0.23 10.64
N VAL A 50 -3.38 -0.89 9.70
CA VAL A 50 -3.69 -2.32 9.78
C VAL A 50 -3.07 -3.01 8.58
N ALA A 51 -2.31 -4.08 8.82
CA ALA A 51 -1.63 -4.82 7.76
C ALA A 51 -1.71 -6.33 7.99
N LEU A 52 -2.44 -7.02 7.13
CA LEU A 52 -2.63 -8.47 7.16
C LEU A 52 -2.03 -9.09 5.90
N GLY A 53 -1.32 -10.19 6.07
CA GLY A 53 -0.75 -11.01 5.01
C GLY A 53 -1.42 -12.38 4.95
N ALA A 54 -1.67 -12.87 3.75
CA ALA A 54 -2.11 -14.22 3.47
C ALA A 54 -0.94 -15.05 2.95
N TYR A 55 -0.67 -16.18 3.59
CA TYR A 55 0.47 -17.05 3.31
C TYR A 55 0.02 -18.44 2.92
N ASP A 56 0.67 -19.04 1.93
CA ASP A 56 0.39 -20.42 1.53
C ASP A 56 1.14 -21.46 2.40
N GLY A 57 1.04 -22.74 2.01
CA GLY A 57 1.67 -23.85 2.74
C GLY A 57 3.20 -23.81 2.76
N ASN A 58 3.82 -23.04 1.86
CA ASN A 58 5.27 -22.82 1.82
C ASN A 58 5.67 -21.56 2.59
N ASN A 59 4.73 -20.95 3.32
CA ASN A 59 4.91 -19.68 4.01
C ASN A 59 5.27 -18.52 3.06
N GLU A 60 4.84 -18.60 1.79
CA GLU A 60 5.00 -17.51 0.83
C GLU A 60 3.84 -16.53 0.93
N LEU A 61 4.14 -15.22 0.89
CA LEU A 61 3.11 -14.18 0.86
C LEU A 61 2.38 -14.20 -0.50
N VAL A 62 1.13 -14.67 -0.49
CA VAL A 62 0.27 -14.79 -1.68
C VAL A 62 -0.84 -13.74 -1.74
N GLY A 63 -1.04 -12.98 -0.67
CA GLY A 63 -2.00 -11.87 -0.64
C GLY A 63 -1.76 -10.94 0.54
N PHE A 64 -2.34 -9.75 0.49
CA PHE A 64 -2.36 -8.85 1.64
C PHE A 64 -3.63 -7.99 1.65
N ALA A 65 -4.00 -7.51 2.84
CA ALA A 65 -4.97 -6.45 3.04
C ALA A 65 -4.36 -5.39 3.95
N ILE A 66 -4.29 -4.16 3.45
CA ILE A 66 -3.75 -3.00 4.15
C ILE A 66 -4.88 -1.99 4.32
N GLY A 67 -5.07 -1.52 5.54
CA GLY A 67 -6.10 -0.59 5.93
C GLY A 67 -5.63 0.40 6.97
N ALA A 68 -6.55 1.24 7.42
CA ALA A 68 -6.39 2.05 8.61
C ALA A 68 -7.65 1.96 9.48
N THR A 69 -7.51 2.10 10.80
CA THR A 69 -8.63 2.13 11.75
C THR A 69 -9.44 3.43 11.66
N GLU A 70 -8.85 4.49 11.09
CA GLU A 70 -9.50 5.76 10.83
C GLU A 70 -9.00 6.35 9.51
N LYS A 71 -9.91 6.87 8.69
CA LYS A 71 -9.58 7.52 7.43
C LYS A 71 -9.02 8.94 7.59
N LYS A 72 -9.53 9.69 8.56
CA LYS A 72 -9.29 11.12 8.74
C LYS A 72 -7.79 11.47 8.76
N GLY A 73 -7.31 12.03 7.64
CA GLY A 73 -5.94 12.50 7.49
C GLY A 73 -4.88 11.40 7.55
N PHE A 74 -5.25 10.13 7.38
CA PHE A 74 -4.31 9.02 7.48
C PHE A 74 -3.22 9.09 6.40
N TYR A 75 -3.58 9.23 5.11
CA TYR A 75 -2.56 9.38 4.06
C TYR A 75 -1.79 10.68 4.22
N LYS A 76 -2.46 11.79 4.57
CA LYS A 76 -1.77 13.05 4.84
C LYS A 76 -0.70 12.88 5.93
N ASN A 77 -1.01 12.16 7.01
CA ASN A 77 -0.09 11.87 8.11
C ASN A 77 1.07 10.97 7.65
N ILE A 78 0.78 9.91 6.90
CA ILE A 78 1.80 9.02 6.31
C ILE A 78 2.76 9.81 5.42
N LEU A 79 2.24 10.62 4.50
CA LEU A 79 3.04 11.42 3.57
C LEU A 79 3.84 12.49 4.30
N LYS A 80 3.24 13.21 5.27
CA LYS A 80 3.90 14.26 6.03
C LYS A 80 5.04 13.72 6.88
N ASN A 81 4.81 12.66 7.66
CA ASN A 81 5.80 12.14 8.61
C ASN A 81 6.94 11.39 7.92
N ASN A 82 6.75 10.98 6.67
CA ASN A 82 7.73 10.20 5.91
C ASN A 82 8.21 10.93 4.66
N PHE A 83 7.92 12.24 4.54
CA PHE A 83 8.07 13.02 3.31
C PHE A 83 9.47 12.89 2.68
N ILE A 84 10.53 13.10 3.48
CA ILE A 84 11.92 13.00 3.01
C ILE A 84 12.20 11.60 2.46
N SER A 85 11.86 10.56 3.22
CA SER A 85 12.13 9.17 2.83
C SER A 85 11.33 8.72 1.59
N LEU A 86 10.08 9.18 1.46
CA LEU A 86 9.21 8.86 0.34
C LEU A 86 9.64 9.65 -0.91
N SER A 87 9.97 10.94 -0.76
CA SER A 87 10.45 11.78 -1.86
C SER A 87 11.78 11.27 -2.43
N LEU A 88 12.74 10.93 -1.58
CA LEU A 88 14.01 10.33 -2.01
C LEU A 88 13.82 8.96 -2.68
N ALA A 89 12.85 8.16 -2.22
CA ALA A 89 12.56 6.87 -2.82
C ALA A 89 11.83 6.98 -4.16
N ALA A 90 11.06 8.06 -4.37
CA ALA A 90 10.33 8.34 -5.60
C ALA A 90 11.17 9.10 -6.64
N SER A 91 12.19 9.86 -6.23
CA SER A 91 12.93 10.80 -7.09
C SER A 91 13.47 10.16 -8.38
N ALA A 92 14.07 8.98 -8.28
CA ALA A 92 14.58 8.24 -9.45
C ALA A 92 13.48 7.90 -10.46
N SER A 93 12.29 7.57 -9.99
CA SER A 93 11.14 7.22 -10.83
C SER A 93 10.46 8.45 -11.42
N LEU A 94 10.42 9.56 -10.66
CA LEU A 94 9.76 10.82 -11.05
C LEU A 94 10.53 11.57 -12.14
N LEU A 95 11.86 11.52 -12.13
CA LEU A 95 12.72 12.17 -13.14
C LEU A 95 12.50 11.62 -14.56
N GLY A 96 12.03 10.37 -14.69
CA GLY A 96 11.79 9.74 -15.99
C GLY A 96 10.42 10.02 -16.63
N LYS A 97 9.42 10.50 -15.87
CA LYS A 97 8.01 10.63 -16.34
C LYS A 97 7.25 11.82 -15.72
N PRO A 98 7.65 13.08 -16.00
CA PRO A 98 7.12 14.28 -15.34
C PRO A 98 5.61 14.56 -15.59
N ASN A 99 5.09 14.30 -16.80
CA ASN A 99 3.87 14.94 -17.28
C ASN A 99 2.54 14.52 -16.63
N ASN A 100 2.50 13.46 -15.81
CA ASN A 100 1.24 12.97 -15.20
C ASN A 100 1.28 12.85 -13.67
N ILE A 101 2.41 13.13 -13.02
CA ILE A 101 2.59 12.89 -11.58
C ILE A 101 1.65 13.76 -10.75
N SER A 102 1.57 15.06 -11.02
CA SER A 102 0.77 16.00 -10.24
C SER A 102 -0.72 15.66 -10.26
N ARG A 103 -1.26 15.27 -11.42
CA ARG A 103 -2.65 14.83 -11.59
C ARG A 103 -2.96 13.60 -10.75
N ILE A 104 -2.03 12.64 -10.69
CA ILE A 104 -2.28 11.38 -10.00
C ILE A 104 -2.07 11.51 -8.49
N ILE A 105 -1.08 12.29 -8.04
CA ILE A 105 -0.94 12.66 -6.62
C ILE A 105 -2.21 13.36 -6.16
N LYS A 106 -2.73 14.30 -6.97
CA LYS A 106 -3.98 15.00 -6.64
C LYS A 106 -5.15 14.03 -6.53
N ALA A 107 -5.32 13.11 -7.48
CA ALA A 107 -6.38 12.09 -7.44
C ALA A 107 -6.31 11.24 -6.16
N PHE A 108 -5.10 10.84 -5.74
CA PHE A 108 -4.85 10.08 -4.53
C PHE A 108 -5.11 10.88 -3.24
N LEU A 109 -4.80 12.18 -3.23
CA LEU A 109 -5.13 13.05 -2.10
C LEU A 109 -6.63 13.37 -2.04
N THR A 110 -7.31 13.48 -3.18
CA THR A 110 -8.76 13.72 -3.23
C THR A 110 -9.58 12.50 -2.83
N THR A 111 -9.03 11.28 -2.86
CA THR A 111 -9.72 10.13 -2.25
C THR A 111 -9.89 10.25 -0.73
N GLU A 112 -9.18 11.18 -0.07
CA GLU A 112 -9.43 11.56 1.34
C GLU A 112 -10.63 12.49 1.52
N THR A 113 -11.09 13.22 0.49
CA THR A 113 -12.15 14.24 0.60
C THR A 113 -13.56 13.69 0.37
N SER A 114 -13.77 12.38 0.60
CA SER A 114 -15.11 11.79 0.55
C SER A 114 -15.90 12.16 1.82
N ASN A 115 -17.23 12.22 1.68
CA ASN A 115 -18.23 12.58 2.69
C ASN A 115 -17.69 12.63 4.13
N ASN A 116 -17.76 13.80 4.77
CA ASN A 116 -17.29 14.04 6.14
C ASN A 116 -17.82 12.98 7.15
N GLU A 117 -18.98 12.41 6.85
CA GLU A 117 -19.62 11.31 7.58
C GLU A 117 -18.72 10.09 7.79
N TYR A 118 -17.86 9.73 6.82
CA TYR A 118 -17.07 8.49 6.86
C TYR A 118 -15.63 8.66 7.35
N LEU A 119 -15.25 9.87 7.79
CA LEU A 119 -13.86 10.16 8.16
C LEU A 119 -13.38 9.36 9.38
N ASN A 120 -14.29 9.04 10.30
CA ASN A 120 -13.97 8.34 11.55
C ASN A 120 -14.04 6.80 11.42
N TYR A 121 -14.34 6.27 10.22
CA TYR A 121 -14.44 4.82 10.01
C TYR A 121 -13.10 4.22 9.58
N ALA A 122 -12.97 2.92 9.86
CA ALA A 122 -11.91 2.12 9.29
C ALA A 122 -12.02 2.11 7.76
N THR A 123 -10.87 2.18 7.09
CA THR A 123 -10.81 2.25 5.63
C THR A 123 -9.86 1.18 5.10
N LEU A 124 -10.32 0.47 4.07
CA LEU A 124 -9.45 -0.39 3.28
C LEU A 124 -8.64 0.48 2.32
N LEU A 125 -7.32 0.37 2.36
CA LEU A 125 -6.41 1.17 1.54
C LEU A 125 -5.91 0.37 0.33
N SER A 126 -5.70 -0.93 0.49
CA SER A 126 -5.25 -1.81 -0.58
C SER A 126 -5.55 -3.27 -0.22
N ILE A 127 -6.09 -4.04 -1.16
CA ILE A 127 -6.24 -5.49 -1.05
C ILE A 127 -5.68 -6.15 -2.30
N CYS A 128 -4.80 -7.12 -2.11
CA CYS A 128 -4.00 -7.72 -3.16
C CYS A 128 -3.99 -9.23 -3.04
N VAL A 129 -4.08 -9.91 -4.19
CA VAL A 129 -3.88 -11.35 -4.32
C VAL A 129 -2.91 -11.59 -5.46
N ASN A 130 -1.99 -12.52 -5.28
CA ASN A 130 -1.08 -12.97 -6.32
C ASN A 130 -1.89 -13.37 -7.57
N PRO A 131 -1.64 -12.74 -8.74
CA PRO A 131 -2.36 -13.04 -9.98
C PRO A 131 -2.43 -14.53 -10.32
N GLU A 132 -1.39 -15.30 -10.01
CA GLU A 132 -1.30 -16.74 -10.30
C GLU A 132 -2.08 -17.61 -9.31
N LYS A 133 -2.55 -17.04 -8.20
CA LYS A 133 -3.29 -17.72 -7.14
C LYS A 133 -4.74 -17.24 -7.02
N LYS A 134 -5.22 -16.43 -7.97
CA LYS A 134 -6.59 -15.90 -7.99
C LYS A 134 -7.63 -17.02 -8.12
N GLY A 135 -8.84 -16.79 -7.59
CA GLY A 135 -9.97 -17.72 -7.72
C GLY A 135 -9.90 -18.95 -6.81
N GLN A 136 -8.84 -19.11 -6.02
CA GLN A 136 -8.72 -20.17 -5.03
C GLN A 136 -9.53 -19.79 -3.78
N LYS A 137 -10.54 -20.61 -3.45
CA LYS A 137 -11.30 -20.46 -2.21
C LYS A 137 -10.53 -21.14 -1.07
N ASN A 138 -10.45 -20.47 0.08
CA ASN A 138 -10.06 -21.15 1.32
C ASN A 138 -11.14 -22.19 1.63
N ARG A 139 -10.81 -23.47 1.42
CA ARG A 139 -11.55 -24.61 1.94
C ARG A 139 -10.97 -25.00 3.28
#